data_AF-A0A6B3CZS0-F1
#
_entry.id   AF-A0A6B3CZS0-F1
#
_cell.length_a   1.000
_cell.length_b   1.000
_cell.length_c   1.000
_cell.angle_alpha   90.00
_cell.angle_beta   90.00
_cell.angle_gamma   90.00
#
_symmetry.space_group_name_H-M   'P 1'
#
loop_
_entity.id
_entity.type
_entity.pdbx_description
1 polymer ?
#
loop_
_entity_poly.entity_id
_entity_poly.type
_entity_poly.pdbx_seq_one_letter_code
_entity_poly.pdbx_strand_id
1 'polypeptide(L)'
;AAVASLGLPGLAGFWGEMLALFGAFDPHDGLSRPAFLTFMAIAAFGTLLTAAYMLIVVRRVCMGAVRQDAPQPPFADVRTYEFAAWAPLVALTVVAGLW
;
A
#
# COMPACT_ATOMS: atom_id res chain seq x y z
N ALA A 1 -3.41 3.76 -6.15
CA ALA A 1 -3.27 4.17 -4.73
C ALA A 1 -3.35 2.97 -3.76
N ALA A 2 -4.47 2.24 -3.67
CA ALA A 2 -4.61 1.11 -2.72
C ALA A 2 -3.55 0.00 -2.88
N VAL A 3 -3.16 -0.33 -4.13
CA VAL A 3 -2.11 -1.32 -4.43
C VAL A 3 -0.70 -0.80 -4.10
N ALA A 4 -0.47 0.52 -4.14
CA ALA A 4 0.80 1.14 -3.77
C ALA A 4 1.05 1.15 -2.25
N SER A 5 -0.03 1.23 -1.46
CA SER A 5 0.01 1.13 0.00
C SER A 5 -0.01 -0.31 0.52
N LEU A 6 -0.02 -1.31 -0.37
CA LEU A 6 -0.08 -2.74 -0.02
C LEU A 6 1.31 -3.34 0.26
N GLY A 7 2.39 -2.55 0.18
CA GLY A 7 3.75 -3.04 0.43
C GLY A 7 4.17 -4.14 -0.55
N LEU A 8 3.61 -4.16 -1.77
CA LEU A 8 3.99 -5.16 -2.76
C LEU A 8 5.45 -4.92 -3.21
N PRO A 9 6.28 -5.98 -3.31
CA PRO A 9 7.65 -5.84 -3.79
C PRO A 9 7.66 -5.18 -5.17
N GLY A 10 8.36 -4.05 -5.30
CA GLY A 10 8.42 -3.25 -6.53
C GLY A 10 7.58 -1.96 -6.55
N LEU A 11 6.94 -1.58 -5.44
CA LEU A 11 6.27 -0.28 -5.26
C LEU A 11 6.98 0.54 -4.16
N ALA A 12 6.99 1.87 -4.31
CA ALA A 12 7.74 2.78 -3.43
C ALA A 12 7.45 2.60 -1.93
N GLY A 13 6.22 2.23 -1.55
CA GLY A 13 5.84 1.99 -0.16
C GLY A 13 6.59 0.82 0.48
N PHE A 14 6.87 -0.24 -0.27
CA PHE A 14 7.62 -1.41 0.22
C PHE A 14 9.06 -1.06 0.57
N TRP A 15 9.75 -0.32 -0.32
CA TRP A 15 11.13 0.09 -0.07
C TRP A 15 11.24 1.02 1.13
N GLY A 16 10.28 1.95 1.31
CA GLY A 16 10.24 2.83 2.48
C GLY A 16 10.13 2.06 3.80
N GLU A 17 9.24 1.07 3.88
CA GLU A 17 9.05 0.26 5.09
C GLU A 17 10.22 -0.71 5.33
N MET A 18 10.75 -1.33 4.28
CA MET A 18 11.90 -2.24 4.39
C MET A 18 13.17 -1.51 4.83
N LEU A 19 13.45 -0.32 4.26
CA LEU A 19 14.58 0.52 4.65
C LEU A 19 14.45 1.01 6.10
N ALA A 20 13.24 1.36 6.55
CA ALA A 20 12.99 1.74 7.93
C ALA A 20 13.25 0.59 8.91
N LEU A 21 12.81 -0.63 8.57
CA LEU A 21 13.09 -1.84 9.37
C LEU A 21 14.58 -2.21 9.37
N PHE A 22 15.27 -2.08 8.23
CA PHE A 22 16.72 -2.27 8.14
C PHE A 22 17.49 -1.27 8.99
N GLY A 23 17.12 0.01 8.94
CA GLY A 23 17.72 1.05 9.78
C GLY A 23 17.48 0.80 11.28
N ALA A 24 16.40 0.08 11.63
CA ALA A 24 16.14 -0.29 13.01
C ALA A 24 16.90 -1.53 13.51
N PHE A 25 17.43 -2.35 12.59
CA PHE A 25 18.18 -3.57 12.92
C PHE A 25 19.63 -3.28 13.35
N ASP A 26 20.26 -2.26 12.76
CA ASP A 26 21.63 -1.83 13.07
C ASP A 26 21.68 -0.35 13.50
N PRO A 27 21.18 -0.02 14.71
CA PRO A 27 21.23 1.34 15.23
C PRO A 27 22.66 1.73 15.63
N HIS A 28 23.08 2.95 15.29
CA HIS A 28 24.40 3.51 15.61
C HIS A 28 24.76 3.36 17.11
N ASP A 29 26.03 3.07 17.39
CA ASP A 29 26.62 3.02 18.74
C ASP A 29 26.25 4.28 19.54
N GLY A 30 25.37 4.13 20.53
CA GLY A 30 24.80 5.22 21.33
C GLY A 30 23.27 5.20 21.47
N LEU A 31 22.57 4.44 20.63
CA LEU A 31 21.11 4.26 20.73
C LEU A 31 20.74 2.96 21.45
N SER A 32 19.63 2.99 22.19
CA SER A 32 19.14 1.82 22.93
C SER A 32 18.59 0.76 21.97
N ARG A 33 19.42 -0.24 21.67
CA ARG A 33 19.07 -1.43 20.88
C ARG A 33 17.72 -2.07 21.23
N PRO A 34 17.33 -2.27 22.52
CA PRO A 34 16.02 -2.86 22.84
C PRO A 34 14.83 -1.95 22.47
N ALA A 35 14.98 -0.63 22.51
CA ALA A 35 13.91 0.29 22.11
C ALA A 35 13.70 0.26 20.58
N PHE A 36 14.79 0.25 19.80
CA PHE A 36 14.74 0.14 18.34
C PHE A 36 14.13 -1.18 17.87
N LEU A 37 14.46 -2.30 18.52
CA LEU A 37 13.81 -3.58 18.24
C LEU A 37 12.30 -3.58 18.57
N THR A 38 11.89 -2.86 19.61
CA THR A 38 10.48 -2.72 19.96
C THR A 38 9.72 -1.90 18.92
N PHE A 39 10.30 -0.77 18.48
CA PHE A 39 9.73 0.03 17.40
C PHE A 39 9.68 -0.71 16.06
N MET A 40 10.71 -1.51 15.76
CA MET A 40 10.73 -2.41 14.61
C MET A 40 9.56 -3.41 14.64
N ALA A 41 9.30 -4.02 15.80
CA ALA A 41 8.18 -4.96 15.96
C ALA A 41 6.81 -4.28 15.80
N ILE A 42 6.64 -3.08 16.37
CA ILE A 42 5.40 -2.29 16.21
C ILE A 42 5.20 -1.89 14.74
N ALA A 43 6.26 -1.43 14.08
CA ALA A 43 6.22 -1.07 12.66
C ALA A 43 5.81 -2.28 11.80
N ALA A 44 6.46 -3.42 11.99
CA ALA A 44 6.12 -4.65 11.26
C ALA A 44 4.65 -5.08 11.48
N PHE A 45 4.14 -4.94 12.70
CA PHE A 45 2.73 -5.20 12.99
C PHE A 45 1.78 -4.22 12.29
N GLY A 46 2.13 -2.92 12.27
CA GLY A 46 1.38 -1.88 11.56
C GLY A 46 1.32 -2.13 10.05
N THR A 47 2.43 -2.58 9.45
CA THR A 47 2.50 -2.97 8.04
C THR A 47 1.58 -4.17 7.75
N LEU A 48 1.63 -5.20 8.60
CA LEU A 48 0.76 -6.37 8.48
C LEU A 48 -0.72 -5.99 8.54
N LEU A 49 -1.09 -5.10 9.47
CA LEU A 49 -2.47 -4.64 9.64
C LEU A 49 -2.96 -3.82 8.45
N THR A 50 -2.09 -2.96 7.89
CA THR A 50 -2.37 -2.17 6.68
C THR A 50 -2.63 -3.07 5.48
N ALA A 51 -1.78 -4.09 5.28
CA ALA A 51 -1.97 -5.07 4.21
C ALA A 51 -3.29 -5.85 4.38
N ALA A 52 -3.57 -6.35 5.58
CA ALA A 52 -4.80 -7.07 5.88
C ALA A 52 -6.05 -6.21 5.62
N TYR A 53 -6.05 -4.95 6.06
CA TYR A 53 -7.15 -4.02 5.81
C TYR A 53 -7.37 -3.78 4.31
N MET A 54 -6.31 -3.54 3.54
CA MET A 54 -6.44 -3.33 2.10
C MET A 54 -6.97 -4.57 1.37
N LEU A 55 -6.53 -5.77 1.73
CA LEU A 55 -7.09 -7.00 1.18
C LEU A 55 -8.59 -7.14 1.48
N ILE A 56 -9.02 -6.76 2.68
CA ILE A 56 -10.45 -6.76 3.05
C ILE A 56 -11.22 -5.76 2.19
N VAL A 57 -10.69 -4.54 2.00
CA VAL A 57 -11.33 -3.51 1.18
C VAL A 57 -11.44 -3.97 -0.28
N VAL A 58 -10.35 -4.48 -0.87
CA VAL A 58 -10.35 -5.00 -2.24
C VAL A 58 -11.34 -6.14 -2.39
N ARG A 59 -11.36 -7.09 -1.45
CA ARG A 59 -12.34 -8.19 -1.45
C ARG A 59 -13.78 -7.69 -1.37
N ARG A 60 -14.07 -6.70 -0.53
CA ARG A 60 -15.44 -6.18 -0.35
C ARG A 60 -15.89 -5.32 -1.54
N VAL A 61 -15.01 -4.53 -2.12
CA VAL A 61 -15.34 -3.57 -3.19
C VAL A 61 -15.32 -4.24 -4.57
N CYS A 62 -14.29 -5.03 -4.87
CA CYS A 62 -14.13 -5.64 -6.19
C CYS A 62 -14.79 -7.01 -6.31
N MET A 63 -14.87 -7.78 -5.22
CA MET A 63 -15.45 -9.14 -5.21
C MET A 63 -16.76 -9.23 -4.41
N GLY A 64 -17.34 -8.10 -4.02
CA GLY A 64 -18.62 -8.05 -3.34
C GLY A 64 -19.75 -8.55 -4.25
N ALA A 65 -20.61 -9.43 -3.73
CA ALA A 65 -21.78 -9.91 -4.47
C ALA A 65 -22.71 -8.73 -4.78
N VAL A 66 -22.86 -8.40 -6.06
CA VAL A 66 -23.80 -7.38 -6.53
C VAL A 66 -25.21 -7.89 -6.24
N ARG A 67 -25.98 -7.15 -5.43
CA ARG A 67 -27.40 -7.45 -5.18
C ARG A 67 -28.18 -7.22 -6.49
N GLN A 68 -28.65 -8.29 -7.11
CA GLN A 68 -29.23 -8.30 -8.46
C GLN A 68 -30.66 -7.71 -8.55
N ASP A 69 -31.17 -7.08 -7.49
CA ASP A 69 -32.59 -6.72 -7.37
C ASP A 69 -32.97 -5.34 -7.94
N ALA A 70 -32.05 -4.58 -8.52
CA ALA A 70 -32.33 -3.24 -9.05
C ALA A 70 -31.88 -3.08 -10.51
N PRO A 71 -32.71 -2.51 -11.41
CA PRO A 71 -32.29 -2.11 -12.75
C PRO A 71 -31.13 -1.11 -12.64
N GLN A 72 -29.92 -1.53 -13.04
CA GLN A 72 -28.74 -0.68 -12.94
C GLN A 72 -28.59 0.14 -14.22
N PRO A 73 -28.42 1.48 -14.13
CA PRO A 73 -28.08 2.30 -15.28
C PRO A 73 -26.74 1.82 -15.88
N PRO A 74 -26.51 2.03 -17.20
CA PRO A 74 -25.25 1.64 -17.82
C PRO A 74 -24.09 2.30 -17.06
N PHE A 75 -23.14 1.48 -16.60
CA PHE A 75 -21.93 1.96 -15.95
C PHE A 75 -21.23 2.95 -16.87
N ALA A 76 -21.00 4.17 -16.40
CA ALA A 76 -20.24 5.16 -17.14
C ALA A 76 -18.77 4.72 -17.18
N ASP A 77 -18.26 4.55 -18.39
CA ASP A 77 -16.87 4.16 -18.62
C ASP A 77 -15.90 5.28 -18.19
N VAL A 78 -14.67 4.91 -17.84
CA VAL A 78 -13.65 5.88 -17.39
C VAL A 78 -13.37 6.88 -18.50
N ARG A 79 -13.50 8.18 -18.18
CA ARG A 79 -13.25 9.25 -19.14
C ARG A 79 -11.74 9.50 -19.30
N THR A 80 -11.33 9.90 -20.49
CA THR A 80 -9.90 10.13 -20.82
C THR A 80 -9.20 11.13 -19.89
N TYR A 81 -9.92 12.12 -19.36
CA TYR A 81 -9.35 13.09 -18.41
C TYR A 81 -9.11 12.50 -17.02
N GLU A 82 -9.89 11.50 -16.58
CA GLU A 82 -9.68 10.81 -15.31
C GLU A 82 -8.42 9.95 -15.41
N PHE A 83 -8.25 9.26 -16.54
CA PHE A 83 -7.04 8.48 -16.80
C PHE A 83 -5.78 9.35 -16.83
N ALA A 84 -5.84 10.51 -17.50
CA ALA A 84 -4.71 11.45 -17.60
C ALA A 84 -4.28 12.01 -16.23
N ALA A 85 -5.20 12.18 -15.28
CA ALA A 85 -4.87 12.64 -13.93
C ALA A 85 -4.23 11.53 -13.06
N TRP A 86 -4.62 10.27 -13.27
CA TRP A 86 -4.13 9.15 -12.45
C TRP A 86 -2.83 8.52 -12.99
N ALA A 87 -2.64 8.51 -14.31
CA ALA A 87 -1.46 7.96 -14.96
C ALA A 87 -0.11 8.48 -14.41
N PRO A 88 0.12 9.80 -14.22
CA PRO A 88 1.39 10.29 -13.70
C PRO A 88 1.65 9.86 -12.25
N LEU A 89 0.62 9.77 -11.40
CA LEU A 89 0.76 9.29 -10.02
C LEU A 89 1.17 7.82 -9.99
N VAL A 90 0.55 6.99 -10.85
CA VAL A 90 0.90 5.57 -10.98
C VAL A 90 2.33 5.42 -11.49
N ALA A 91 2.71 6.19 -12.52
CA ALA A 91 4.05 6.17 -13.09
C ALA A 91 5.11 6.52 -12.03
N LEU A 92 4.90 7.59 -11.26
CA LEU A 92 5.81 7.98 -10.18
C LEU A 92 5.96 6.89 -9.11
N THR A 93 4.86 6.23 -8.75
CA THR A 93 4.87 5.16 -7.73
C THR A 93 5.66 3.92 -8.21
N VAL A 94 5.56 3.61 -9.51
CA VAL A 94 6.29 2.49 -10.14
C VAL A 94 7.76 2.83 -10.33
N VAL A 95 8.08 4.04 -10.82
CA VAL A 95 9.46 4.49 -11.00
C VAL A 95 10.22 4.47 -9.68
N ALA A 96 9.68 5.05 -8.61
CA ALA A 96 10.30 5.03 -7.28
C ALA A 96 10.28 3.65 -6.60
N GLY A 97 9.55 2.68 -7.14
CA GLY A 97 9.52 1.30 -6.65
C GLY A 97 10.48 0.36 -7.38
N LEU A 98 10.87 0.70 -8.61
CA LEU A 98 11.77 -0.08 -9.45
C LEU A 98 13.22 0.44 -9.44
N TRP A 99 13.40 1.72 -9.09
CA TRP A 99 14.68 2.42 -9.09
C TRP A 99 14.99 2.91 -7.68
#